data_AF-A0A956LTW9-F1
#
_entry.id   AF-A0A956LTW9-F1
#
_cell.length_a   1.000
_cell.length_b   1.000
_cell.length_c   1.000
_cell.angle_alpha   90.00
_cell.angle_beta   90.00
_cell.angle_gamma   90.00
#
_symmetry.space_group_name_H-M   'P 1'
#
loop_
_entity.id
_entity.type
_entity.pdbx_description
1 polymer ?
#
loop_
_entity_poly.entity_id
_entity_poly.type
_entity_poly.pdbx_seq_one_letter_code
_entity_poly.pdbx_strand_id
1 'polypeptide(L)'
;MASDTLTITDNRTGKQYDLPITDDTIRATDLRQIKVRDDDFGLMTYDPAFMNTAACRSTITFIDGDKGILRYRGYPIDQLAEQSSFLEVAYLLVEGELPTAEQLHRWTEDIRYHTYVHTNVIKFLEGFRYDAHPMGMLLGAVGALSTFYPDAKDVHDPANRYIQRIRLMAKLPTIASFCFRHSRGLPYEFPRNDLDYIGNFVNMTFSIGGQHEPNPVLQRALEILLILHADHEQN
;
A
#
# COMPACT_ATOMS: atom_id res chain seq x y z
N MET A 1 -31.66 -26.56 -7.37
CA MET A 1 -31.40 -25.10 -7.36
C MET A 1 -30.96 -24.76 -8.76
N ALA A 2 -31.51 -23.71 -9.39
CA ALA A 2 -31.05 -23.29 -10.71
C ALA A 2 -29.55 -22.99 -10.61
N SER A 3 -28.77 -23.40 -11.61
CA SER A 3 -27.35 -23.01 -11.69
C SER A 3 -27.27 -21.50 -11.89
N ASP A 4 -26.49 -20.80 -11.07
CA ASP A 4 -26.23 -19.36 -11.22
C ASP A 4 -25.39 -19.13 -12.48
N THR A 5 -26.07 -18.95 -13.61
CA THR A 5 -25.46 -18.82 -14.94
C THR A 5 -26.04 -17.64 -15.71
N LEU A 6 -25.20 -17.00 -16.52
CA LEU A 6 -25.59 -16.01 -17.51
C LEU A 6 -25.67 -16.68 -18.89
N THR A 7 -26.87 -16.72 -19.47
CA THR A 7 -27.06 -17.19 -20.85
C THR A 7 -26.86 -16.04 -21.83
N ILE A 8 -25.91 -16.18 -22.76
CA ILE A 8 -25.61 -15.24 -23.83
C ILE A 8 -26.03 -15.85 -25.17
N THR A 9 -26.81 -15.10 -25.96
CA THR A 9 -27.12 -15.46 -27.35
C THR A 9 -26.32 -14.58 -28.29
N ASP A 10 -25.45 -15.17 -29.12
CA ASP A 10 -24.75 -14.42 -30.17
C ASP A 10 -25.64 -14.33 -31.41
N ASN A 11 -26.27 -13.17 -31.61
CA ASN A 11 -27.17 -12.92 -32.74
C ASN A 11 -26.51 -13.06 -34.12
N ARG A 12 -25.18 -13.02 -34.22
CA ARG A 12 -24.45 -13.21 -35.48
C ARG A 12 -24.48 -14.67 -35.95
N THR A 13 -24.62 -15.61 -35.01
CA THR A 13 -24.57 -17.07 -35.29
C THR A 13 -25.81 -17.82 -34.81
N GLY A 14 -26.63 -17.21 -33.94
CA GLY A 14 -27.77 -17.84 -33.27
C GLY A 14 -27.38 -18.81 -32.16
N LYS A 15 -26.09 -18.98 -31.86
CA LYS A 15 -25.62 -19.90 -30.81
C LYS A 15 -25.84 -19.31 -29.42
N GLN A 16 -26.16 -20.19 -28.47
CA GLN A 16 -26.30 -19.86 -27.06
C GLN A 16 -25.13 -20.43 -26.25
N TYR A 17 -24.72 -19.68 -25.24
CA TYR A 17 -23.61 -19.99 -24.35
C TYR A 17 -24.03 -19.70 -22.92
N ASP A 18 -23.82 -20.65 -22.00
CA ASP A 18 -24.06 -20.45 -20.59
C ASP A 18 -22.73 -20.22 -19.87
N LEU A 19 -22.59 -19.07 -19.23
CA LEU A 19 -21.41 -18.72 -18.46
C LEU A 19 -21.70 -18.85 -16.96
N PRO A 20 -20.80 -19.46 -16.17
CA PRO A 20 -20.96 -19.50 -14.72
C PRO A 20 -20.82 -18.10 -14.13
N ILE A 21 -21.70 -17.76 -13.19
CA ILE A 21 -21.58 -16.56 -12.35
C ILE A 21 -20.89 -16.98 -11.05
N THR A 22 -19.82 -16.28 -10.68
CA THR A 22 -19.11 -16.45 -9.41
C THR A 22 -18.76 -15.09 -8.83
N ASP A 23 -18.99 -14.87 -7.54
CA ASP A 23 -18.76 -13.57 -6.89
C ASP A 23 -19.47 -12.40 -7.62
N ASP A 24 -20.69 -12.65 -8.12
CA ASP A 24 -21.46 -11.72 -8.97
C ASP A 24 -20.73 -11.26 -10.25
N THR A 25 -19.74 -12.02 -10.70
CA THR A 25 -18.96 -11.76 -11.92
C THR A 25 -18.96 -12.95 -12.87
N ILE A 26 -18.68 -12.69 -14.14
CA ILE A 26 -18.30 -13.73 -15.12
C ILE A 26 -16.80 -13.60 -15.43
N ARG A 27 -16.14 -14.70 -15.80
CA ARG A 27 -14.75 -14.61 -16.27
C ARG A 27 -14.71 -14.09 -17.70
N ALA A 28 -13.99 -12.99 -17.93
CA ALA A 28 -13.80 -12.43 -19.27
C ALA A 28 -13.18 -13.43 -20.26
N THR A 29 -12.36 -14.37 -19.78
CA THR A 29 -11.78 -15.44 -20.61
C THR A 29 -12.82 -16.39 -21.17
N ASP A 30 -13.95 -16.56 -20.49
CA ASP A 30 -14.99 -17.51 -20.91
C ASP A 30 -15.74 -16.98 -22.14
N LEU A 31 -15.70 -15.68 -22.41
CA LEU A 31 -16.25 -15.09 -23.64
C LEU A 31 -15.48 -15.53 -24.90
N ARG A 32 -14.25 -16.04 -24.78
CA ARG A 32 -13.46 -16.51 -25.93
C ARG A 32 -14.10 -17.68 -26.67
N GLN A 33 -15.00 -18.43 -26.01
CA GLN A 33 -15.73 -19.51 -26.67
C GLN A 33 -16.77 -18.99 -27.69
N ILE A 34 -17.15 -17.71 -27.61
CA ILE A 34 -18.11 -17.05 -28.50
C ILE A 34 -17.36 -16.62 -29.76
N LYS A 35 -17.68 -17.25 -30.90
CA LYS A 35 -16.97 -17.09 -32.16
C LYS A 35 -17.94 -16.97 -33.34
N VAL A 36 -17.58 -16.17 -34.34
CA VAL A 36 -18.33 -16.09 -35.61
C VAL A 36 -17.82 -17.15 -36.58
N ARG A 37 -16.50 -17.36 -36.63
CA ARG A 37 -15.82 -18.39 -37.40
C ARG A 37 -14.99 -19.28 -36.48
N ASP A 38 -14.79 -20.54 -36.86
CA ASP A 38 -14.10 -21.51 -36.00
C ASP A 38 -12.63 -21.13 -35.70
N ASP A 39 -12.00 -20.40 -36.63
CA ASP A 39 -10.62 -19.89 -36.54
C ASP A 39 -10.48 -18.53 -35.84
N ASP A 40 -11.59 -17.92 -35.38
CA ASP A 40 -11.53 -16.67 -34.63
C ASP A 40 -10.85 -16.88 -33.26
N PHE A 41 -10.19 -15.82 -32.78
CA PHE A 41 -9.64 -15.77 -31.41
C PHE A 41 -10.72 -15.90 -30.33
N GLY A 42 -11.94 -15.43 -30.62
CA GLY A 42 -13.05 -15.36 -29.68
C GLY A 42 -13.41 -13.93 -29.26
N LEU A 43 -14.61 -13.76 -28.72
CA LEU A 43 -15.06 -12.47 -28.20
C LEU A 43 -14.19 -12.02 -27.02
N MET A 44 -13.93 -10.71 -26.95
CA MET A 44 -13.21 -10.07 -25.86
C MET A 44 -14.10 -8.97 -25.27
N THR A 45 -13.93 -8.70 -23.97
CA THR A 45 -14.49 -7.49 -23.37
C THR A 45 -13.68 -6.28 -23.83
N TYR A 46 -14.38 -5.17 -24.02
CA TYR A 46 -13.77 -3.86 -24.21
C TYR A 46 -14.31 -2.94 -23.13
N ASP A 47 -13.52 -2.75 -22.08
CA ASP A 47 -13.87 -1.97 -20.89
C ASP A 47 -12.71 -1.04 -20.52
N PRO A 48 -12.56 0.10 -21.23
CA PRO A 48 -11.52 1.06 -20.94
C PRO A 48 -11.56 1.52 -19.47
N ALA A 49 -10.39 1.56 -18.84
CA ALA A 49 -10.21 1.88 -17.41
C ALA A 49 -10.84 0.87 -16.42
N PHE A 50 -11.25 -0.33 -16.89
CA PHE A 50 -11.75 -1.41 -16.03
C PHE A 50 -12.95 -1.02 -15.15
N MET A 51 -13.78 -0.08 -15.60
CA MET A 51 -14.90 0.47 -14.83
C MET A 51 -15.92 -0.59 -14.41
N ASN A 52 -16.00 -1.71 -15.13
CA ASN A 52 -16.87 -2.85 -14.80
C ASN A 52 -16.11 -4.19 -14.88
N THR A 53 -14.81 -4.17 -14.56
CA THR A 53 -13.95 -5.36 -14.57
C THR A 53 -13.25 -5.51 -13.23
N ALA A 54 -13.65 -6.50 -12.44
CA ALA A 54 -12.92 -6.90 -11.25
C ALA A 54 -11.60 -7.62 -11.61
N ALA A 55 -10.46 -7.00 -11.32
CA ALA A 55 -9.14 -7.50 -11.71
C ALA A 55 -8.55 -8.53 -10.73
N CYS A 56 -8.97 -8.52 -9.47
CA CYS A 56 -8.48 -9.46 -8.46
C CYS A 56 -9.56 -9.82 -7.43
N ARG A 57 -9.27 -10.86 -6.63
CA ARG A 57 -9.98 -11.13 -5.38
C ARG A 57 -9.13 -10.64 -4.23
N SER A 58 -9.71 -9.83 -3.35
CA SER A 58 -9.04 -9.28 -2.18
C SER A 58 -9.88 -9.48 -0.94
N THR A 59 -9.20 -9.72 0.19
CA THR A 59 -9.80 -9.76 1.53
C THR A 59 -9.25 -8.63 2.42
N ILE A 60 -8.62 -7.62 1.81
CA ILE A 60 -7.91 -6.54 2.52
C ILE A 60 -8.88 -5.43 2.93
N THR A 61 -9.54 -4.80 1.97
CA THR A 61 -10.37 -3.61 2.18
C THR A 61 -11.70 -3.76 1.48
N PHE A 62 -12.75 -3.27 2.12
CA PHE A 62 -14.08 -3.17 1.54
C PHE A 62 -14.57 -1.73 1.60
N ILE A 63 -15.10 -1.25 0.47
CA ILE A 63 -15.66 0.09 0.32
C ILE A 63 -17.08 -0.01 -0.24
N ASP A 64 -18.01 0.71 0.39
CA ASP A 64 -19.33 1.03 -0.17
C ASP A 64 -19.48 2.55 -0.13
N GLY A 65 -19.18 3.20 -1.26
CA GLY A 65 -19.16 4.66 -1.36
C GLY A 65 -20.55 5.29 -1.16
N ASP A 66 -21.61 4.62 -1.60
CA ASP A 66 -22.99 5.10 -1.46
C ASP A 66 -23.45 5.13 -0.01
N LYS A 67 -22.97 4.16 0.80
CA LYS A 67 -23.26 4.09 2.23
C LYS A 67 -22.18 4.72 3.12
N GLY A 68 -21.09 5.22 2.52
CA GLY A 68 -19.95 5.77 3.26
C GLY A 68 -19.24 4.75 4.16
N ILE A 69 -19.17 3.49 3.74
CA ILE A 69 -18.52 2.41 4.51
C ILE A 69 -17.10 2.20 3.98
N LEU A 70 -16.12 2.25 4.89
CA LEU A 70 -14.75 1.79 4.66
C LEU A 70 -14.36 0.84 5.77
N ARG A 71 -13.84 -0.34 5.40
CA ARG A 71 -13.41 -1.37 6.35
C ARG A 71 -12.05 -1.95 5.95
N TYR A 72 -11.14 -2.05 6.90
CA TYR A 72 -9.91 -2.83 6.76
C TYR A 72 -10.08 -4.17 7.47
N ARG A 73 -9.90 -5.28 6.75
CA ARG A 73 -10.09 -6.65 7.26
C ARG A 73 -11.43 -6.85 7.99
N GLY A 74 -12.47 -6.14 7.56
CA GLY A 74 -13.80 -6.17 8.17
C GLY A 74 -14.03 -5.18 9.32
N TYR A 75 -12.98 -4.57 9.87
CA TYR A 75 -13.10 -3.57 10.92
C TYR A 75 -13.47 -2.19 10.34
N PRO A 76 -14.51 -1.52 10.87
CA PRO A 76 -14.85 -0.15 10.49
C PRO A 76 -13.69 0.84 10.69
N ILE A 77 -13.50 1.75 9.72
CA ILE A 77 -12.37 2.68 9.75
C ILE A 77 -12.39 3.65 10.93
N ASP A 78 -13.58 4.04 11.40
CA ASP A 78 -13.77 4.92 12.56
C ASP A 78 -13.26 4.27 13.85
N GLN A 79 -13.54 2.97 14.04
CA GLN A 79 -13.01 2.20 15.18
C GLN A 79 -11.49 2.13 15.14
N LEU A 80 -10.89 1.84 13.99
CA LEU A 80 -9.44 1.78 13.84
C LEU A 80 -8.79 3.15 14.08
N ALA A 81 -9.36 4.22 13.55
CA ALA A 81 -8.86 5.58 13.74
C ALA A 81 -8.94 6.04 15.21
N GLU A 82 -9.97 5.62 15.95
CA GLU A 82 -10.13 5.97 17.37
C GLU A 82 -9.28 5.10 18.29
N GLN A 83 -9.12 3.80 18.02
CA GLN A 83 -8.65 2.83 19.01
C GLN A 83 -7.29 2.22 18.68
N SER A 84 -6.82 2.32 17.44
CA SER A 84 -5.57 1.68 17.00
C SER A 84 -4.45 2.69 16.78
N SER A 85 -3.23 2.15 16.74
CA SER A 85 -2.06 2.85 16.22
C SER A 85 -1.87 2.58 14.73
N PHE A 86 -1.13 3.44 14.03
CA PHE A 86 -0.85 3.21 12.60
C PHE A 86 -0.09 1.90 12.37
N LEU A 87 0.86 1.54 13.24
CA LEU A 87 1.62 0.29 13.09
C LEU A 87 0.77 -0.96 13.32
N GLU A 88 -0.23 -0.88 14.19
CA GLU A 88 -1.21 -1.95 14.39
C GLU A 88 -2.10 -2.14 13.16
N VAL A 89 -2.59 -1.04 12.57
CA VAL A 89 -3.36 -1.07 11.32
C VAL A 89 -2.50 -1.59 10.16
N ALA A 90 -1.23 -1.19 10.08
CA ALA A 90 -0.31 -1.70 9.07
C ALA A 90 -0.09 -3.21 9.22
N TYR A 91 0.06 -3.71 10.46
CA TYR A 91 0.14 -5.15 10.73
C TYR A 91 -1.14 -5.86 10.28
N LEU A 92 -2.32 -5.33 10.65
CA LEU A 92 -3.63 -5.87 10.26
C LEU A 92 -3.76 -6.01 8.74
N LEU A 93 -3.40 -4.96 7.99
CA LEU A 93 -3.47 -4.97 6.53
C LEU A 93 -2.54 -6.01 5.92
N VAL A 94 -1.33 -6.15 6.47
CA VAL A 94 -0.29 -7.04 5.93
C VAL A 94 -0.51 -8.51 6.32
N GLU A 95 -0.79 -8.79 7.59
CA GLU A 95 -0.86 -10.16 8.14
C GLU A 95 -2.29 -10.71 8.18
N GLY A 96 -3.30 -9.85 8.03
CA GLY A 96 -4.70 -10.24 7.89
C GLY A 96 -5.53 -10.22 9.17
N GLU A 97 -4.87 -10.17 10.33
CA GLU A 97 -5.49 -10.18 11.66
C GLU A 97 -4.82 -9.16 12.57
N LEU A 98 -5.53 -8.70 13.62
CA LEU A 98 -4.94 -7.82 14.62
C LEU A 98 -3.81 -8.54 15.39
N PRO A 99 -2.70 -7.85 15.69
CA PRO A 99 -1.58 -8.46 16.39
C PRO A 99 -1.91 -8.72 17.86
N THR A 100 -1.37 -9.79 18.42
CA THR A 100 -1.20 -9.92 19.87
C THR A 100 -0.17 -8.91 20.38
N ALA A 101 -0.17 -8.61 21.68
CA ALA A 101 0.80 -7.67 22.27
C ALA A 101 2.27 -8.02 21.95
N GLU A 102 2.62 -9.31 21.95
CA GLU A 102 3.98 -9.77 21.62
C GLU A 102 4.31 -9.56 20.14
N GLN A 103 3.36 -9.85 19.24
CA GLN A 103 3.51 -9.62 17.80
C GLN A 103 3.67 -8.12 17.50
N LEU A 104 2.85 -7.27 18.12
CA LEU A 104 2.93 -5.83 17.94
C LEU A 104 4.26 -5.27 18.47
N HIS A 105 4.72 -5.75 19.63
CA HIS A 105 6.01 -5.37 20.19
C HIS A 105 7.16 -5.72 19.22
N ARG A 106 7.21 -6.97 18.75
CA ARG A 106 8.22 -7.42 17.79
C ARG A 106 8.18 -6.63 16.49
N TRP A 107 6.99 -6.44 15.92
CA TRP A 107 6.79 -5.66 14.69
C TRP A 107 7.30 -4.23 14.83
N THR A 108 6.98 -3.58 15.95
CA THR A 108 7.41 -2.21 16.25
C THR A 108 8.92 -2.12 16.42
N GLU A 109 9.53 -3.07 17.15
CA GLU A 109 10.98 -3.11 17.33
C GLU A 109 11.71 -3.39 16.01
N ASP A 110 11.25 -4.37 15.24
CA ASP A 110 11.80 -4.70 13.92
C ASP A 110 11.79 -3.45 13.01
N ILE A 111 10.70 -2.67 13.00
CA ILE A 111 10.63 -1.40 12.28
C ILE A 111 11.61 -0.38 12.84
N ARG A 112 11.63 -0.18 14.17
CA ARG A 112 12.50 0.80 14.86
C ARG A 112 13.98 0.61 14.47
N TYR A 113 14.47 -0.63 14.50
CA TYR A 113 15.86 -0.94 14.17
C TYR A 113 16.23 -0.77 12.69
N HIS A 114 15.24 -0.67 11.79
CA HIS A 114 15.47 -0.54 10.35
C HIS A 114 15.25 0.88 9.82
N THR A 115 15.00 1.87 10.67
CA THR A 115 14.69 3.27 10.28
C THR A 115 15.83 3.99 9.57
N TYR A 116 17.09 3.64 9.87
CA TYR A 116 18.26 4.24 9.23
C TYR A 116 18.37 3.83 7.76
N VAL A 117 18.71 4.79 6.90
CA VAL A 117 19.09 4.54 5.51
C VAL A 117 20.62 4.52 5.38
N HIS A 118 21.13 3.75 4.42
CA HIS A 118 22.55 3.75 4.12
C HIS A 118 23.02 5.16 3.73
N THR A 119 24.19 5.61 4.16
CA THR A 119 24.69 6.98 3.93
C THR A 119 24.83 7.35 2.46
N ASN A 120 25.05 6.37 1.57
CA ASN A 120 24.99 6.61 0.12
C ASN A 120 23.61 7.01 -0.40
N VAL A 121 22.51 6.67 0.30
CA VAL A 121 21.16 7.17 -0.04
C VAL A 121 21.07 8.68 0.22
N ILE A 122 21.71 9.16 1.29
CA ILE A 122 21.83 10.61 1.58
C ILE A 122 22.58 11.32 0.46
N LYS A 123 23.74 10.78 0.03
CA LYS A 123 24.50 11.33 -1.11
C LYS A 123 23.72 11.29 -2.42
N PHE A 124 22.93 10.25 -2.63
CA PHE A 124 22.03 10.16 -3.78
C PHE A 124 20.98 11.27 -3.76
N LEU A 125 20.36 11.53 -2.60
CA LEU A 125 19.39 12.61 -2.42
C LEU A 125 20.00 14.01 -2.64
N GLU A 126 21.27 14.21 -2.26
CA GLU A 126 22.01 15.46 -2.51
C GLU A 126 22.22 15.75 -4.01
N GLY A 127 22.11 14.74 -4.87
CA GLY A 127 22.21 14.91 -6.32
C GLY A 127 20.97 15.53 -6.98
N PHE A 128 19.84 15.59 -6.28
CA PHE A 128 18.66 16.31 -6.78
C PHE A 128 18.88 17.82 -6.75
N ARG A 129 18.13 18.52 -7.61
CA ARG A 129 18.07 19.99 -7.57
C ARG A 129 17.41 20.42 -6.27
N TYR A 130 17.88 21.53 -5.69
CA TYR A 130 17.41 22.04 -4.40
C TYR A 130 15.89 22.26 -4.29
N ASP A 131 15.18 22.50 -5.41
CA ASP A 131 13.73 22.70 -5.50
C ASP A 131 12.98 21.51 -6.14
N ALA A 132 13.63 20.35 -6.24
CA ALA A 132 13.02 19.16 -6.80
C ALA A 132 11.74 18.78 -6.03
N HIS A 133 10.70 18.40 -6.78
CA HIS A 133 9.42 18.01 -6.18
C HIS A 133 9.61 16.76 -5.30
N PRO A 134 9.13 16.76 -4.03
CA PRO A 134 9.37 15.65 -3.10
C PRO A 134 8.96 14.27 -3.62
N MET A 135 7.86 14.17 -4.38
CA MET A 135 7.45 12.89 -4.98
C MET A 135 8.44 12.34 -6.02
N GLY A 136 9.09 13.21 -6.80
CA GLY A 136 10.11 12.78 -7.77
C GLY A 136 11.37 12.27 -7.05
N MET A 137 11.75 12.95 -5.96
CA MET A 137 12.85 12.52 -5.11
C MET A 137 12.55 11.19 -4.41
N LEU A 138 11.35 11.06 -3.83
CA LEU A 138 10.89 9.86 -3.13
C LEU A 138 10.87 8.65 -4.07
N LEU A 139 10.31 8.79 -5.27
CA LEU A 139 10.33 7.76 -6.31
C LEU A 139 11.76 7.32 -6.64
N GLY A 140 12.65 8.27 -6.91
CA GLY A 140 14.05 7.97 -7.24
C GLY A 140 14.79 7.29 -6.10
N ALA A 141 14.60 7.75 -4.87
CA ALA A 141 15.26 7.19 -3.69
C ALA A 141 14.75 5.77 -3.34
N VAL A 142 13.44 5.53 -3.41
CA VAL A 142 12.86 4.19 -3.23
C VAL A 142 13.33 3.25 -4.33
N GLY A 143 13.39 3.70 -5.58
CA GLY A 143 13.99 2.94 -6.68
C GLY A 143 15.46 2.58 -6.41
N ALA A 144 16.25 3.53 -5.91
CA ALA A 144 17.65 3.31 -5.56
C ALA A 144 17.82 2.25 -4.45
N LEU A 145 16.89 2.13 -3.50
CA LEU A 145 16.93 1.11 -2.44
C LEU A 145 17.05 -0.32 -2.99
N SER A 146 16.51 -0.60 -4.17
CA SER A 146 16.64 -1.92 -4.81
C SER A 146 18.11 -2.34 -5.05
N THR A 147 19.03 -1.38 -5.19
CA THR A 147 20.47 -1.65 -5.34
C THR A 147 21.18 -1.92 -4.01
N PHE A 148 20.59 -1.50 -2.89
CA PHE A 148 21.08 -1.75 -1.54
C PHE A 148 20.56 -3.06 -0.96
N TYR A 149 19.46 -3.59 -1.50
CA TYR A 149 18.81 -4.82 -1.08
C TYR A 149 18.63 -5.80 -2.27
N PRO A 150 19.72 -6.32 -2.85
CA PRO A 150 19.66 -7.20 -4.02
C PRO A 150 19.02 -8.57 -3.73
N ASP A 151 18.93 -8.95 -2.45
CA ASP A 151 18.18 -10.10 -1.93
C ASP A 151 16.68 -9.95 -2.18
N ALA A 152 16.13 -8.73 -2.18
CA ALA A 152 14.70 -8.44 -2.31
C ALA A 152 14.03 -9.01 -3.57
N LYS A 153 14.82 -9.38 -4.60
CA LYS A 153 14.33 -10.04 -5.82
C LYS A 153 13.83 -11.46 -5.60
N ASP A 154 14.25 -12.13 -4.51
CA ASP A 154 13.73 -13.45 -4.17
C ASP A 154 12.34 -13.34 -3.52
N VAL A 155 11.35 -13.12 -4.37
CA VAL A 155 9.96 -12.89 -3.95
C VAL A 155 9.26 -14.15 -3.43
N HIS A 156 9.85 -15.33 -3.62
CA HIS A 156 9.25 -16.59 -3.19
C HIS A 156 9.63 -16.95 -1.75
N ASP A 157 10.75 -16.45 -1.23
CA ASP A 157 11.13 -16.60 0.18
C ASP A 157 10.24 -15.75 1.13
N PRO A 158 9.44 -16.39 2.02
CA PRO A 158 8.62 -15.68 2.99
C PRO A 158 9.42 -14.82 3.97
N ALA A 159 10.61 -15.25 4.39
CA ALA A 159 11.44 -14.51 5.33
C ALA A 159 11.99 -13.24 4.69
N ASN A 160 12.43 -13.36 3.44
CA ASN A 160 12.81 -12.20 2.63
C ASN A 160 11.62 -11.24 2.45
N ARG A 161 10.43 -11.72 2.07
CA ARG A 161 9.23 -10.87 1.97
C ARG A 161 8.94 -10.13 3.28
N TYR A 162 9.06 -10.80 4.43
CA TYR A 162 8.86 -10.18 5.74
C TYR A 162 9.85 -9.03 5.97
N ILE A 163 11.16 -9.26 5.81
CA ILE A 163 12.16 -8.22 6.07
C ILE A 163 12.05 -7.05 5.09
N GLN A 164 11.66 -7.27 3.83
CA GLN A 164 11.44 -6.17 2.90
C GLN A 164 10.22 -5.30 3.28
N ARG A 165 9.14 -5.89 3.83
CA ARG A 165 8.02 -5.10 4.38
C ARG A 165 8.47 -4.22 5.55
N ILE A 166 9.23 -4.80 6.49
CA ILE A 166 9.81 -4.06 7.62
C ILE A 166 10.69 -2.91 7.12
N ARG A 167 11.62 -3.18 6.19
CA ARG A 167 12.55 -2.17 5.64
C ARG A 167 11.80 -1.04 4.95
N LEU A 168 10.76 -1.32 4.17
CA LEU A 168 9.96 -0.28 3.52
C LEU A 168 9.21 0.56 4.55
N MET A 169 8.49 -0.07 5.48
CA MET A 169 7.76 0.62 6.55
C MET A 169 8.67 1.51 7.40
N ALA A 170 9.89 1.05 7.68
CA ALA A 170 10.85 1.78 8.50
C ALA A 170 11.53 2.94 7.76
N LYS A 171 11.86 2.77 6.48
CA LYS A 171 12.70 3.72 5.73
C LYS A 171 11.90 4.79 5.00
N LEU A 172 10.65 4.49 4.62
CA LEU A 172 9.84 5.43 3.86
C LEU A 172 9.63 6.77 4.60
N PRO A 173 9.34 6.81 5.92
CA PRO A 173 9.26 8.07 6.66
C PRO A 173 10.58 8.83 6.72
N THR A 174 11.71 8.13 6.87
CA THR A 174 13.05 8.72 6.85
C THR A 174 13.33 9.40 5.51
N ILE A 175 13.07 8.70 4.39
CA ILE A 175 13.28 9.23 3.05
C ILE A 175 12.34 10.41 2.79
N ALA A 176 11.06 10.30 3.17
CA ALA A 176 10.09 11.39 3.02
C ALA A 176 10.52 12.65 3.79
N SER A 177 10.99 12.48 5.03
CA SER A 177 11.54 13.57 5.85
C SER A 177 12.76 14.21 5.18
N PHE A 178 13.67 13.40 4.64
CA PHE A 178 14.84 13.91 3.93
C PHE A 178 14.46 14.67 2.66
N CYS A 179 13.48 14.20 1.89
CA CYS A 179 12.97 14.91 0.72
C CYS A 179 12.40 16.29 1.10
N PHE A 180 11.61 16.36 2.18
CA PHE A 180 11.11 17.63 2.70
C PHE A 180 12.25 18.57 3.08
N ARG A 181 13.23 18.09 3.85
CA ARG A 181 14.35 18.92 4.32
C ARG A 181 15.25 19.39 3.20
N HIS A 182 15.49 18.53 2.20
CA HIS A 182 16.20 18.90 0.98
C HIS A 182 15.52 20.09 0.29
N SER A 183 14.20 20.00 0.08
CA SER A 183 13.42 21.09 -0.55
C SER A 183 13.42 22.40 0.26
N ARG A 184 13.82 22.35 1.54
CA ARG A 184 13.93 23.50 2.45
C ARG A 184 15.38 23.93 2.70
N GLY A 185 16.37 23.25 2.12
CA GLY A 185 17.79 23.50 2.38
C GLY A 185 18.22 23.20 3.82
N LEU A 186 17.48 22.35 4.54
CA LEU A 186 17.77 21.98 5.92
C LEU A 186 18.71 20.76 5.98
N PRO A 187 19.65 20.70 6.94
CA PRO A 187 20.45 19.50 7.19
C PRO A 187 19.57 18.31 7.56
N TYR A 188 19.88 17.09 7.11
CA TYR A 188 19.08 15.91 7.46
C TYR A 188 19.13 15.56 8.95
N GLU A 189 18.00 15.16 9.51
CA GLU A 189 17.82 14.79 10.92
C GLU A 189 17.59 13.28 11.02
N PHE A 190 18.38 12.57 11.81
CA PHE A 190 18.35 11.12 11.85
C PHE A 190 17.24 10.55 12.76
N PRO A 191 16.81 9.30 12.50
CA PRO A 191 15.88 8.61 13.38
C PRO A 191 16.37 8.51 14.83
N ARG A 192 15.44 8.64 15.76
CA ARG A 192 15.61 8.56 17.21
C ARG A 192 14.86 7.36 17.76
N ASN A 193 15.59 6.41 18.36
CA ASN A 193 15.01 5.18 18.89
C ASN A 193 14.21 5.39 20.19
N ASP A 194 14.31 6.55 20.83
CA ASP A 194 13.51 6.92 22.00
C ASP A 194 12.11 7.45 21.64
N LEU A 195 11.83 7.69 20.35
CA LEU A 195 10.53 8.13 19.85
C LEU A 195 9.76 6.97 19.21
N ASP A 196 8.43 7.07 19.24
CA ASP A 196 7.55 6.17 18.49
C ASP A 196 7.59 6.48 16.98
N TYR A 197 6.85 5.69 16.18
CA TYR A 197 6.88 5.81 14.72
C TYR A 197 6.51 7.22 14.22
N ILE A 198 5.47 7.81 14.81
CA ILE A 198 4.92 9.11 14.39
C ILE A 198 5.80 10.24 14.90
N GLY A 199 6.16 10.20 16.18
CA GLY A 199 7.06 11.15 16.82
C GLY A 199 8.40 11.19 16.12
N ASN A 200 8.93 10.04 15.70
CA ASN A 200 10.17 9.97 14.95
C ASN A 200 10.05 10.63 13.57
N PHE A 201 8.97 10.38 12.82
CA PHE A 201 8.73 11.05 11.53
C PHE A 201 8.58 12.57 11.68
N VAL A 202 7.84 13.03 12.70
CA VAL A 202 7.67 14.45 13.01
C VAL A 202 8.99 15.09 13.46
N ASN A 203 9.79 14.40 14.28
CA ASN A 203 11.12 14.82 14.67
C ASN A 203 12.03 15.00 13.46
N MET A 204 12.15 13.97 12.63
CA MET A 204 12.99 14.03 11.43
C MET A 204 12.53 15.16 10.51
N THR A 205 11.24 15.39 10.34
CA THR A 205 10.74 16.41 9.41
C THR A 205 10.94 17.84 9.93
N PHE A 206 10.57 18.11 11.18
CA PHE A 206 10.37 19.47 11.68
C PHE A 206 11.35 19.93 12.76
N SER A 207 12.25 19.08 13.24
CA SER A 207 13.25 19.50 14.23
C SER A 207 14.14 20.64 13.70
N ILE A 208 14.30 21.68 14.51
CA ILE A 208 15.18 22.83 14.28
C ILE A 208 16.02 23.05 15.54
N GLY A 209 17.33 22.81 15.44
CA GLY A 209 18.32 23.33 16.40
C GLY A 209 18.19 22.87 17.85
N GLY A 210 17.84 21.60 18.13
CA GLY A 210 17.79 21.05 19.49
C GLY A 210 17.04 19.74 19.60
N GLN A 211 16.82 19.28 20.83
CA GLN A 211 15.96 18.12 21.11
C GLN A 211 14.51 18.53 20.88
N HIS A 212 13.95 18.16 19.73
CA HIS A 212 12.56 18.40 19.41
C HIS A 212 11.67 17.45 20.22
N GLU A 213 10.61 18.00 20.80
CA GLU A 213 9.53 17.28 21.48
C GLU A 213 8.25 17.48 20.66
N PRO A 214 7.89 16.51 19.79
CA PRO A 214 6.71 16.62 18.95
C PRO A 214 5.43 16.81 19.77
N ASN A 215 4.59 17.78 19.37
CA ASN A 215 3.32 18.05 20.06
C ASN A 215 2.39 16.81 19.99
N PRO A 216 1.95 16.24 21.14
CA PRO A 216 1.11 15.04 21.17
C PRO A 216 -0.18 15.14 20.36
N VAL A 217 -0.79 16.33 20.29
CA VAL A 217 -2.02 16.55 19.52
C VAL A 217 -1.76 16.42 18.02
N LEU A 218 -0.65 16.98 17.53
CA LEU A 218 -0.27 16.88 16.12
C LEU A 218 0.17 15.47 15.75
N GLN A 219 0.85 14.77 16.66
CA GLN A 219 1.19 13.36 16.47
C GLN A 219 -0.08 12.52 16.33
N ARG A 220 -1.05 12.69 17.23
CA ARG A 220 -2.32 11.94 17.14
C ARG A 220 -3.08 12.26 15.86
N ALA A 221 -3.14 13.52 15.44
CA ALA A 221 -3.78 13.90 14.19
C ALA A 221 -3.11 13.23 12.98
N LEU A 222 -1.76 13.19 12.96
CA LEU A 222 -1.01 12.54 11.89
C LEU A 222 -1.19 11.02 11.90
N GLU A 223 -1.24 10.39 13.07
CA GLU A 223 -1.52 8.96 13.18
C GLU A 223 -2.87 8.59 12.57
N ILE A 224 -3.92 9.35 12.90
CA ILE A 224 -5.25 9.18 12.31
C ILE A 224 -5.18 9.37 10.80
N LEU A 225 -4.49 10.41 10.31
CA LEU A 225 -4.34 10.64 8.87
C LEU A 225 -3.66 9.45 8.17
N LEU A 226 -2.61 8.88 8.75
CA LEU A 226 -1.95 7.71 8.17
C LEU A 226 -2.85 6.48 8.14
N ILE A 227 -3.66 6.25 9.19
CA ILE A 227 -4.66 5.17 9.21
C ILE A 227 -5.68 5.37 8.08
N LEU A 228 -6.21 6.59 7.94
CA LEU A 228 -7.21 6.93 6.92
C LEU A 228 -6.67 6.81 5.48
N HIS A 229 -5.36 6.88 5.27
CA HIS A 229 -4.71 6.76 3.96
C HIS A 229 -3.94 5.44 3.78
N ALA A 230 -4.12 4.47 4.69
CA ALA A 230 -3.34 3.23 4.68
C ALA A 230 -3.66 2.33 3.48
N ASP A 231 -4.95 2.25 3.09
CA ASP A 231 -5.39 1.49 1.91
C ASP A 231 -6.74 2.03 1.39
N HIS A 232 -7.01 1.87 0.10
CA HIS A 232 -8.27 2.31 -0.50
C HIS A 232 -8.70 1.42 -1.69
N GLU A 233 -8.67 0.10 -1.49
CA GLU A 233 -9.15 -0.88 -2.47
C GLU A 233 -8.40 -0.80 -3.83
N GLN A 234 -8.98 -1.20 -4.97
CA GLN A 234 -8.33 -1.10 -6.28
C GLN A 234 -8.33 0.38 -6.71
N ASN A 235 -7.16 0.93 -7.02
CA ASN A 235 -6.96 2.30 -7.49
C ASN A 235 -5.90 2.40 -8.59
#